data_AF-A0A2E3Z3X3-F1
#
_entry.id   AF-A0A2E3Z3X3-F1
#
_cell.length_a   1.000
_cell.length_b   1.000
_cell.length_c   1.000
_cell.angle_alpha   90.00
_cell.angle_beta   90.00
_cell.angle_gamma   90.00
#
_symmetry.space_group_name_H-M   'P 1'
#
loop_
_entity.id
_entity.type
_entity.pdbx_description
1 polymer ?
#
loop_
_entity_poly.entity_id
_entity_poly.type
_entity_poly.pdbx_seq_one_letter_code
_entity_poly.pdbx_strand_id
1 'polypeptide(L)'
;MQSELDSVYPMLDIQILGVNVAGSGGNTAFTADADIPWLQDDVATNILNLWQVTLRDVIILDEQNVPRAVYNLNANDLGISANYNTLLDLFVNSTYPGNFDADDSVDGLDFLMWQLGFGSTYDANDLADWENNFGPSAPPLSASTAAIPEPTACALALATLSIMILGRRGRSSV
;
A
#
# COMPACT_ATOMS: atom_id res chain seq x y z
N MET A 1 -4.59 19.30 -14.59
CA MET A 1 -4.27 18.04 -13.90
C MET A 1 -4.63 18.10 -12.41
N GLN A 2 -4.06 18.98 -11.57
CA GLN A 2 -4.47 19.08 -10.14
C GLN A 2 -6.00 19.19 -9.96
N SER A 3 -6.63 20.18 -10.61
CA SER A 3 -8.09 20.33 -10.57
C SER A 3 -8.88 19.13 -11.12
N GLU A 4 -8.28 18.29 -11.98
CA GLU A 4 -8.92 17.06 -12.45
C GLU A 4 -8.84 15.96 -11.39
N LEU A 5 -7.68 15.80 -10.77
CA LEU A 5 -7.49 14.87 -9.65
C LEU A 5 -8.46 15.21 -8.50
N ASP A 6 -8.56 16.49 -8.12
CA ASP A 6 -9.47 16.95 -7.07
C ASP A 6 -10.94 16.74 -7.42
N SER A 7 -11.30 16.87 -8.71
CA SER A 7 -12.69 16.75 -9.16
C SER A 7 -13.13 15.32 -9.41
N VAL A 8 -12.24 14.45 -9.90
CA VAL A 8 -12.55 13.10 -10.35
C VAL A 8 -12.21 12.07 -9.28
N TYR A 9 -11.12 12.30 -8.52
CA TYR A 9 -10.61 11.40 -7.48
C TYR A 9 -10.48 12.12 -6.11
N PRO A 10 -11.55 12.77 -5.60
CA PRO A 10 -11.48 13.59 -4.39
C PRO A 10 -11.09 12.82 -3.12
N MET A 11 -11.17 11.48 -3.14
CA MET A 11 -10.87 10.64 -1.99
C MET A 11 -9.37 10.30 -1.86
N LEU A 12 -8.60 10.45 -2.94
CA LEU A 12 -7.16 10.11 -2.94
C LEU A 12 -6.26 11.26 -2.42
N ASP A 13 -6.81 12.47 -2.26
CA ASP A 13 -6.09 13.67 -1.78
C ASP A 13 -4.68 13.86 -2.41
N ILE A 14 -4.60 13.68 -3.73
CA ILE A 14 -3.33 13.74 -4.46
C ILE A 14 -2.88 15.20 -4.58
N GLN A 15 -1.71 15.52 -4.05
CA GLN A 15 -1.15 16.87 -4.09
C GLN A 15 0.09 16.94 -4.98
N ILE A 16 0.04 17.79 -6.01
CA ILE A 16 1.17 18.06 -6.89
C ILE A 16 1.93 19.28 -6.35
N LEU A 17 3.23 19.11 -6.11
CA LEU A 17 4.15 20.16 -5.69
C LEU A 17 5.18 20.43 -6.80
N GLY A 18 5.29 21.69 -7.24
CA GLY A 18 6.37 22.12 -8.12
C GLY A 18 7.65 22.40 -7.32
N VAL A 19 8.80 21.94 -7.80
CA VAL A 19 10.11 22.27 -7.22
C VAL A 19 10.98 22.89 -8.31
N ASN A 20 11.60 24.05 -8.04
CA ASN A 20 12.51 24.68 -8.99
C ASN A 20 13.98 24.43 -8.63
N VAL A 21 14.88 24.73 -9.57
CA VAL A 21 16.32 24.57 -9.36
C VAL A 21 16.83 25.61 -8.37
N ALA A 22 17.70 25.19 -7.46
CA ALA A 22 18.33 26.06 -6.49
C ALA A 22 19.01 27.27 -7.16
N GLY A 23 18.73 28.47 -6.64
CA GLY A 23 19.32 29.72 -7.14
C GLY A 23 18.65 30.31 -8.40
N SER A 24 17.54 29.74 -8.90
CA SER A 24 16.82 30.25 -10.08
C SER A 24 16.12 31.61 -9.92
N GLY A 25 16.29 32.32 -8.79
CA GLY A 25 15.74 33.66 -8.57
C GLY A 25 14.23 33.63 -8.31
N GLY A 26 13.78 34.55 -7.45
CA GLY A 26 12.45 34.53 -6.83
C GLY A 26 11.29 34.19 -7.76
N ASN A 27 10.51 33.21 -7.30
CA ASN A 27 9.35 32.53 -7.89
C ASN A 27 8.24 33.39 -8.50
N THR A 28 8.28 34.72 -8.44
CA THR A 28 7.11 35.57 -8.73
C THR A 28 6.57 35.39 -10.15
N ALA A 29 7.41 35.12 -11.15
CA ALA A 29 6.97 34.83 -12.52
C ALA A 29 6.48 33.37 -12.72
N PHE A 30 6.95 32.43 -11.90
CA PHE A 30 6.57 31.01 -11.97
C PHE A 30 5.35 30.68 -11.09
N THR A 31 5.05 31.52 -10.08
CA THR A 31 3.91 31.35 -9.17
C THR A 31 2.76 32.31 -9.42
N ALA A 32 2.91 33.29 -10.32
CA ALA A 32 1.88 34.31 -10.55
C ALA A 32 0.55 33.69 -11.00
N ASP A 33 0.60 32.63 -11.80
CA ASP A 33 -0.56 31.98 -12.42
C ASP A 33 -0.52 30.45 -12.26
N ALA A 34 0.25 29.92 -11.31
CA ALA A 34 0.38 28.47 -11.15
C ALA A 34 -0.74 27.89 -10.27
N ASP A 35 -1.40 26.87 -10.79
CA ASP A 35 -2.45 26.10 -10.09
C ASP A 35 -1.92 25.12 -9.03
N ILE A 36 -0.60 25.07 -8.81
CA ILE A 36 0.04 24.17 -7.85
C ILE A 36 0.99 24.94 -6.93
N PRO A 37 1.15 24.51 -5.66
CA PRO A 37 2.16 25.04 -4.78
C PRO A 37 3.58 24.87 -5.37
N TRP A 38 4.47 25.80 -5.05
CA TRP A 38 5.87 25.77 -5.49
C TRP A 38 6.84 25.88 -4.32
N LEU A 39 7.81 24.97 -4.28
CA LEU A 39 8.92 24.96 -3.35
C LEU A 39 10.20 25.46 -4.03
N GLN A 40 10.91 26.36 -3.34
CA GLN A 40 12.25 26.77 -3.74
C GLN A 40 13.29 25.78 -3.20
N ASP A 41 14.09 25.18 -4.09
CA ASP A 41 15.19 24.31 -3.67
C ASP A 41 16.35 25.13 -3.08
N ASP A 42 17.11 24.52 -2.16
CA ASP A 42 18.24 25.15 -1.46
C ASP A 42 19.56 24.75 -2.12
N VAL A 43 20.46 25.72 -2.27
CA VAL A 43 21.82 25.48 -2.79
C VAL A 43 22.67 24.65 -1.83
N ALA A 44 22.36 24.64 -0.53
CA ALA A 44 23.09 23.86 0.46
C ALA A 44 22.63 22.38 0.53
N THR A 45 21.34 22.12 0.31
CA THR A 45 20.75 20.77 0.26
C THR A 45 19.94 20.60 -1.02
N ASN A 46 20.66 20.56 -2.15
CA ASN A 46 20.07 20.49 -3.48
C ASN A 46 19.34 19.15 -3.68
N ILE A 47 18.02 19.21 -3.86
CA ILE A 47 17.16 18.04 -4.04
C ILE A 47 17.52 17.29 -5.33
N LEU A 48 17.95 17.99 -6.39
CA LEU A 48 18.35 17.34 -7.65
C LEU A 48 19.49 16.34 -7.44
N ASN A 49 20.47 16.69 -6.60
CA ASN A 49 21.59 15.81 -6.28
C ASN A 49 21.21 14.73 -5.27
N LEU A 50 20.38 15.06 -4.28
CA LEU A 50 19.99 14.13 -3.22
C LEU A 50 19.10 13.00 -3.76
N TRP A 51 18.15 13.36 -4.61
CA TRP A 51 17.15 12.43 -5.18
C TRP A 51 17.56 11.91 -6.56
N GLN A 52 18.71 12.34 -7.07
CA GLN A 52 19.25 11.95 -8.38
C GLN A 52 18.26 12.19 -9.54
N VAL A 53 17.47 13.26 -9.45
CA VAL A 53 16.45 13.58 -10.45
C VAL A 53 17.04 14.36 -11.63
N THR A 54 16.41 14.17 -12.78
CA THR A 54 16.63 14.94 -13.98
C THR A 54 15.61 16.07 -14.09
N LEU A 55 15.91 17.09 -14.91
CA LEU A 55 15.01 18.22 -15.10
C LEU A 55 13.66 17.74 -15.65
N ARG A 56 12.56 18.16 -15.00
CA ARG A 56 11.18 17.79 -15.30
C ARG A 56 10.82 16.31 -15.02
N ASP A 57 11.53 15.66 -14.11
CA ASP A 57 11.00 14.44 -13.50
C ASP A 57 9.81 14.78 -12.61
N VAL A 58 8.73 14.01 -12.78
CA VAL A 58 7.66 13.89 -11.79
C VAL A 58 7.95 12.64 -11.00
N ILE A 59 8.25 12.79 -9.71
CA ILE A 59 8.33 11.65 -8.80
C ILE A 59 6.97 11.49 -8.14
N ILE A 60 6.43 10.29 -8.24
CA ILE A 60 5.19 9.92 -7.59
C ILE A 60 5.54 9.17 -6.30
N LEU A 61 4.98 9.66 -5.19
CA LEU A 61 5.14 9.11 -3.85
C LEU A 61 3.83 8.43 -3.42
N ASP A 62 3.94 7.42 -2.55
CA ASP A 62 2.81 6.88 -1.80
C ASP A 62 2.54 7.68 -0.51
N GLU A 63 1.54 7.28 0.27
CA GLU A 63 1.17 7.93 1.54
C GLU A 63 2.28 7.89 2.60
N GLN A 64 3.24 6.94 2.49
CA GLN A 64 4.40 6.86 3.37
C GLN A 64 5.60 7.67 2.85
N ASN A 65 5.41 8.47 1.79
CA ASN A 65 6.43 9.27 1.12
C ASN A 65 7.54 8.43 0.47
N VAL A 66 7.25 7.19 0.08
CA VAL A 66 8.19 6.34 -0.64
C VAL A 66 8.04 6.57 -2.14
N PRO A 67 9.13 6.79 -2.90
CA PRO A 67 9.05 6.90 -4.36
C PRO A 67 8.59 5.60 -5.02
N ARG A 68 7.51 5.67 -5.80
CA ARG A 68 6.91 4.51 -6.49
C ARG A 68 7.08 4.57 -7.99
N ALA A 69 7.10 5.77 -8.57
CA ALA A 69 7.34 5.96 -9.99
C ALA A 69 8.05 7.28 -10.27
N VAL A 70 8.73 7.32 -11.41
CA VAL A 70 9.36 8.53 -11.97
C VAL A 70 8.92 8.67 -13.41
N TYR A 71 8.38 9.83 -13.77
CA TYR A 71 7.87 10.12 -15.09
C TYR A 71 8.48 11.41 -15.65
N ASN A 72 9.32 11.28 -16.68
CA ASN A 72 10.06 12.42 -17.23
C ASN A 72 9.25 13.16 -18.31
N LEU A 73 9.02 14.45 -18.12
CA LEU A 73 8.21 15.26 -19.05
C LEU A 73 9.00 15.81 -20.25
N ASN A 74 10.33 15.66 -20.33
CA ASN A 74 11.05 15.95 -21.58
C ASN A 74 10.84 14.83 -22.60
N ALA A 75 10.77 13.58 -22.13
CA ALA A 75 10.51 12.43 -22.97
C ALA A 75 9.00 12.24 -23.26
N ASN A 76 8.14 12.67 -22.33
CA ASN A 76 6.71 12.44 -22.39
C ASN A 76 5.92 13.75 -22.36
N ASP A 77 5.65 14.32 -23.54
CA ASP A 77 4.84 15.53 -23.69
C ASP A 77 3.39 15.30 -23.25
N LEU A 78 2.90 16.08 -22.28
CA LEU A 78 1.53 16.02 -21.76
C LEU A 78 0.47 16.56 -22.73
N GLY A 79 0.88 17.26 -23.79
CA GLY A 79 -0.01 17.59 -24.92
C GLY A 79 -0.48 16.34 -25.69
N ILE A 80 0.21 15.21 -25.51
CA ILE A 80 -0.18 13.91 -26.07
C ILE A 80 -1.08 13.21 -25.05
N SER A 81 -2.33 12.94 -25.43
CA SER A 81 -3.33 12.31 -24.54
C SER A 81 -2.89 10.97 -23.95
N ALA A 82 -2.11 10.17 -24.69
CA ALA A 82 -1.58 8.92 -24.18
C ALA A 82 -0.62 9.14 -22.99
N ASN A 83 0.30 10.10 -23.11
CA ASN A 83 1.23 10.43 -22.03
C ASN A 83 0.52 11.05 -20.83
N TYR A 84 -0.47 11.92 -21.11
CA TYR A 84 -1.33 12.49 -20.08
C TYR A 84 -2.02 11.40 -19.26
N ASN A 85 -2.66 10.45 -19.93
CA ASN A 85 -3.37 9.35 -19.29
C ASN A 85 -2.41 8.42 -18.54
N THR A 86 -1.22 8.15 -19.07
CA THR A 86 -0.20 7.36 -18.35
C THR A 86 0.22 8.06 -17.06
N LEU A 87 0.44 9.38 -17.08
CA LEU A 87 0.79 10.09 -15.85
C LEU A 87 -0.39 10.13 -14.86
N LEU A 88 -1.62 10.30 -15.35
CA LEU A 88 -2.82 10.24 -14.52
C LEU A 88 -2.97 8.88 -13.83
N ASP A 89 -2.76 7.80 -14.58
CA ASP A 89 -2.77 6.43 -14.08
C ASP A 89 -1.70 6.23 -12.98
N LEU A 90 -0.49 6.76 -13.18
CA LEU A 90 0.55 6.72 -12.16
C LEU A 90 0.19 7.48 -10.88
N PHE A 91 -0.63 8.54 -10.95
CA PHE A 91 -1.10 9.25 -9.75
C PHE A 91 -2.20 8.51 -9.01
N VAL A 92 -3.15 7.94 -9.74
CA VAL A 92 -4.32 7.26 -9.18
C VAL A 92 -3.96 5.87 -8.66
N ASN A 93 -3.07 5.17 -9.36
CA ASN A 93 -2.61 3.82 -9.01
C ASN A 93 -1.22 3.85 -8.35
N SER A 94 -0.86 4.99 -7.72
CA SER A 94 0.51 5.27 -7.32
C SER A 94 1.08 4.33 -6.28
N THR A 95 0.26 3.61 -5.47
CA THR A 95 0.62 2.36 -4.76
C THR A 95 -0.46 1.90 -3.77
N TYR A 96 -1.19 0.86 -4.17
CA TYR A 96 -1.36 -0.41 -3.45
C TYR A 96 -2.34 -1.20 -4.33
N PRO A 97 -1.87 -2.01 -5.29
CA PRO A 97 -2.76 -2.75 -6.18
C PRO A 97 -3.73 -3.59 -5.34
N GLY A 98 -5.04 -3.40 -5.53
CA GLY A 98 -6.07 -4.02 -4.71
C GLY A 98 -6.60 -3.18 -3.54
N ASN A 99 -6.01 -2.03 -3.21
CA ASN A 99 -6.53 -1.08 -2.22
C ASN A 99 -7.45 -0.08 -2.93
N PHE A 100 -8.74 -0.40 -2.96
CA PHE A 100 -9.76 0.31 -3.70
C PHE A 100 -10.53 1.31 -2.84
N ASP A 101 -10.46 1.21 -1.52
CA ASP A 101 -11.05 2.18 -0.60
C ASP A 101 -10.04 3.24 -0.11
N ALA A 102 -8.76 3.06 -0.45
CA ALA A 102 -7.63 3.90 -0.07
C ALA A 102 -7.39 3.96 1.45
N ASP A 103 -7.54 2.84 2.15
CA ASP A 103 -7.38 2.73 3.61
C ASP A 103 -6.03 2.11 4.07
N ASP A 104 -5.05 2.11 3.18
CA ASP A 104 -3.72 1.51 3.32
C ASP A 104 -3.72 -0.01 3.58
N SER A 105 -4.86 -0.68 3.36
CA SER A 105 -5.00 -2.13 3.48
C SER A 105 -5.57 -2.76 2.20
N VAL A 106 -5.46 -4.08 2.08
CA VAL A 106 -6.12 -4.84 1.00
C VAL A 106 -6.92 -5.95 1.66
N ASP A 107 -8.18 -5.64 1.93
CA ASP A 107 -9.08 -6.49 2.70
C ASP A 107 -10.46 -6.67 2.03
N GLY A 108 -11.45 -7.10 2.81
CA GLY A 108 -12.79 -7.35 2.29
C GLY A 108 -13.54 -6.08 1.89
N LEU A 109 -13.17 -4.92 2.42
CA LEU A 109 -13.78 -3.63 2.09
C LEU A 109 -13.36 -3.17 0.70
N ASP A 110 -12.10 -3.39 0.33
CA ASP A 110 -11.62 -3.19 -1.04
C ASP A 110 -12.39 -4.06 -2.04
N PHE A 111 -12.60 -5.33 -1.71
CA PHE A 111 -13.37 -6.22 -2.57
C PHE A 111 -14.80 -5.70 -2.80
N LEU A 112 -15.42 -5.09 -1.78
CA LEU A 112 -16.73 -4.46 -1.92
C LEU A 112 -16.67 -3.22 -2.82
N MET A 113 -15.61 -2.40 -2.71
CA MET A 113 -15.40 -1.26 -3.61
C MET A 113 -15.24 -1.71 -5.06
N TRP A 114 -14.45 -2.76 -5.29
CA TRP A 114 -14.34 -3.40 -6.61
C TRP A 114 -15.69 -3.85 -7.15
N GLN A 115 -16.49 -4.56 -6.35
CA GLN A 115 -17.82 -5.03 -6.75
C GLN A 115 -18.77 -3.87 -7.10
N LEU A 116 -18.73 -2.78 -6.34
CA LEU A 116 -19.59 -1.61 -6.55
C LEU A 116 -19.19 -0.83 -7.81
N GLY A 117 -17.90 -0.82 -8.17
CA GLY A 117 -17.39 -0.15 -9.37
C GLY A 117 -17.17 -1.07 -10.58
N PHE A 118 -17.51 -2.36 -10.51
CA PHE A 118 -17.23 -3.33 -11.56
C PHE A 118 -18.00 -3.00 -12.86
N GLY A 119 -17.26 -2.87 -13.97
CA GLY A 119 -17.79 -2.52 -15.29
C GLY A 119 -17.93 -1.01 -15.53
N SER A 120 -17.58 -0.17 -14.55
CA SER A 120 -17.41 1.28 -14.73
C SER A 120 -16.00 1.74 -14.37
N THR A 121 -15.61 1.54 -13.13
CA THR A 121 -14.36 2.04 -12.53
C THR A 121 -13.33 0.92 -12.46
N TYR A 122 -13.77 -0.32 -12.22
CA TYR A 122 -12.92 -1.49 -12.09
C TYR A 122 -13.30 -2.59 -13.08
N ASP A 123 -12.33 -3.42 -13.44
CA ASP A 123 -12.46 -4.54 -14.35
C ASP A 123 -11.86 -5.84 -13.77
N ALA A 124 -11.71 -6.86 -14.63
CA ALA A 124 -11.22 -8.17 -14.22
C ALA A 124 -9.71 -8.18 -13.88
N ASN A 125 -8.92 -7.24 -14.40
CA ASN A 125 -7.50 -7.11 -14.05
C ASN A 125 -7.35 -6.54 -12.64
N ASP A 126 -8.19 -5.57 -12.26
CA ASP A 126 -8.19 -5.01 -10.89
C ASP A 126 -8.50 -6.10 -9.84
N LEU A 127 -9.37 -7.06 -10.17
CA LEU A 127 -9.61 -8.21 -9.30
C LEU A 127 -8.33 -9.03 -9.06
N ALA A 128 -7.50 -9.21 -10.09
CA ALA A 128 -6.24 -9.92 -9.94
C ALA A 128 -5.27 -9.15 -9.03
N ASP A 129 -5.32 -7.82 -9.05
CA ASP A 129 -4.54 -6.98 -8.14
C ASP A 129 -5.00 -7.16 -6.68
N TRP A 130 -6.31 -7.20 -6.42
CA TRP A 130 -6.82 -7.56 -5.10
C TRP A 130 -6.42 -8.98 -4.68
N GLU A 131 -6.59 -9.99 -5.54
CA GLU A 131 -6.23 -11.38 -5.23
C GLU A 131 -4.75 -11.54 -4.89
N ASN A 132 -3.87 -10.80 -5.56
CA ASN A 132 -2.43 -10.84 -5.34
C ASN A 132 -2.00 -10.15 -4.05
N ASN A 133 -2.79 -9.20 -3.54
CA ASN A 133 -2.41 -8.36 -2.40
C ASN A 133 -3.32 -8.56 -1.17
N PHE A 134 -4.39 -9.36 -1.26
CA PHE A 134 -5.33 -9.62 -0.17
C PHE A 134 -4.68 -10.24 1.06
N GLY A 135 -4.88 -9.60 2.20
CA GLY A 135 -4.37 -10.02 3.50
C GLY A 135 -3.63 -8.90 4.22
N PRO A 136 -3.30 -9.10 5.50
CA PRO A 136 -2.68 -8.04 6.28
C PRO A 136 -1.28 -7.72 5.74
N SER A 137 -1.02 -6.45 5.45
CA SER A 137 0.31 -5.81 5.45
C SER A 137 0.93 -5.78 6.87
N ALA A 138 0.71 -6.84 7.66
CA ALA A 138 1.29 -6.99 8.97
C ALA A 138 2.73 -7.54 8.83
N PRO A 139 3.69 -7.07 9.66
CA PRO A 139 4.98 -7.74 9.77
C PRO A 139 4.74 -9.22 10.06
N PRO A 140 5.58 -10.14 9.53
CA PRO A 140 5.36 -11.56 9.73
C PRO A 140 5.21 -11.80 11.23
N LEU A 141 3.99 -12.16 11.64
CA LEU A 141 3.71 -12.63 12.98
C LEU A 141 4.62 -13.84 13.13
N SER A 142 5.74 -13.66 13.83
CA SER A 142 6.65 -14.75 14.15
C SER A 142 5.81 -15.79 14.86
N ALA A 143 5.53 -16.89 14.17
CA ALA A 143 4.79 -17.99 14.74
C ALA A 143 5.55 -18.43 15.98
N SER A 144 5.00 -18.13 17.16
CA SER A 144 5.50 -18.68 18.40
C SER A 144 5.28 -20.19 18.31
N THR A 145 6.33 -20.92 17.98
CA THR A 145 6.38 -22.37 18.15
C THR A 145 6.49 -22.66 19.64
N ALA A 146 5.51 -22.23 20.43
CA ALA A 146 5.34 -22.73 21.77
C ALA A 146 4.99 -24.22 21.60
N ALA A 147 5.98 -25.08 21.88
CA ALA A 147 5.79 -26.52 21.91
C ALA A 147 4.60 -26.80 22.83
N ILE A 148 3.51 -27.28 22.25
CA ILE A 148 2.31 -27.68 22.98
C ILE A 148 2.75 -28.83 23.89
N PRO A 149 2.73 -28.68 25.23
CA PRO A 149 3.06 -29.77 26.12
C PRO A 149 2.09 -30.92 25.82
N GLU A 150 2.63 -32.10 25.54
CA GLU A 150 1.84 -33.27 25.15
C GLU A 150 0.65 -33.46 26.11
N PRO A 151 -0.56 -33.75 25.58
CA PRO A 151 -1.75 -33.81 26.39
C PRO A 151 -1.57 -34.86 27.50
N THR A 152 -1.76 -34.43 28.75
CA THR A 152 -1.84 -35.26 29.96
C THR A 152 -2.90 -36.37 29.88
N ALA A 153 -3.65 -36.46 28.78
CA ALA A 153 -4.54 -37.55 28.41
C ALA A 153 -3.85 -38.93 28.45
N CYS A 154 -2.60 -39.06 27.97
CA CYS A 154 -1.88 -40.34 28.05
C CYS A 154 -1.57 -40.74 29.50
N ALA A 155 -1.22 -39.78 30.35
CA ALA A 155 -0.97 -40.02 31.78
C ALA A 155 -2.27 -40.41 32.52
N LEU A 156 -3.39 -39.76 32.21
CA LEU A 156 -4.70 -40.09 32.78
C LEU A 156 -5.23 -41.46 32.31
N ALA A 157 -5.00 -41.83 31.05
CA ALA A 157 -5.36 -43.15 30.54
C ALA A 157 -4.58 -44.27 31.26
N LEU A 158 -3.29 -44.08 31.51
CA LEU A 158 -2.47 -45.05 32.23
C LEU A 158 -2.82 -45.12 33.72
N ALA A 159 -3.15 -43.99 34.35
CA ALA A 159 -3.58 -43.94 35.75
C ALA A 159 -4.93 -44.67 35.95
N THR A 160 -5.90 -44.46 35.07
CA THR A 160 -7.21 -45.13 35.14
C THR A 160 -7.11 -46.63 34.89
N LEU A 161 -6.27 -47.07 33.94
CA LEU A 161 -5.99 -48.49 33.71
C LEU A 161 -5.37 -49.16 34.94
N SER A 162 -4.42 -48.48 35.60
CA SER A 162 -3.76 -48.98 36.81
C SER A 162 -4.73 -49.17 37.97
N ILE A 163 -5.63 -48.20 38.18
CA ILE A 163 -6.66 -48.28 39.23
C ILE A 163 -7.65 -49.43 38.97
N MET A 164 -8.04 -49.67 37.71
CA MET A 164 -8.93 -50.79 37.36
C MET A 164 -8.27 -52.16 37.56
N ILE A 165 -6.98 -52.29 37.25
CA ILE A 165 -6.23 -53.54 37.44
C ILE A 165 -6.04 -53.84 38.93
N LEU A 166 -5.77 -52.82 39.75
CA LEU A 166 -5.64 -52.96 41.20
C LEU A 166 -7.00 -53.23 41.88
N GLY A 167 -8.07 -52.56 41.45
CA GLY A 167 -9.42 -52.74 41.98
C GLY A 167 -10.04 -54.12 41.69
N ARG A 168 -9.65 -54.78 40.59
CA ARG A 168 -10.10 -56.15 40.26
C ARG A 168 -9.45 -57.24 41.13
N ARG A 169 -8.28 -56.98 41.73
CA ARG A 169 -7.55 -57.98 42.53
C ARG A 169 -8.06 -58.07 43.98
N GLY A 170 -8.78 -57.06 44.47
CA GLY A 170 -9.33 -57.02 45.83
C GLY A 170 -10.72 -57.63 46.01
N ARG A 171 -11.35 -58.15 44.94
CA ARG A 171 -12.76 -58.58 44.96
C ARG A 171 -12.96 -60.10 44.86
N SER A 172 -11.91 -60.88 45.05
CA SER A 172 -11.95 -62.35 45.11
C SER A 172 -11.62 -62.82 46.52
N SER A 173 -12.51 -62.60 47.48
CA SER A 173 -12.55 -63.30 48.78
C SER A 173 -13.92 -63.09 49.44
N VAL A 174 -14.68 -64.19 49.53
CA VAL A 174 -15.95 -64.42 50.27
C VAL A 174 -17.23 -63.84 49.67
#